data_AF-N6TZP4-F1
#
_entry.id   AF-N6TZP4-F1
#
_cell.length_a   1.000
_cell.length_b   1.000
_cell.length_c   1.000
_cell.angle_alpha   90.00
_cell.angle_beta   90.00
_cell.angle_gamma   90.00
#
_symmetry.space_group_name_H-M   'P 1'
#
loop_
_entity.id
_entity.type
_entity.pdbx_description
1 polymer ?
#
loop_
_entity_poly.entity_id
_entity_poly.type
_entity_poly.pdbx_seq_one_letter_code
_entity_poly.pdbx_strand_id
1 'polypeptide(L)'
;LDPAGPLFTKWPKSLKLDASDAEFVDIIHTDAGISGYPNQIGHVDFWPNRGIAPQPGCNLKEVKKRNPDALLEYAFCSHWRSYQFFAESVINPHAFLGAINCDNWDDYEKEICNEQNNFTSPMGLYVDP
;
A
#
# COMPACT_ATOMS: atom_id res chain seq x y z
N LEU A 1 -4.80 -5.70 -1.81
CA LEU A 1 -4.49 -5.17 -0.46
C LEU A 1 -3.25 -5.89 0.06
N ASP A 2 -2.10 -5.22 -0.04
CA ASP A 2 -0.74 -5.70 0.29
C ASP A 2 -0.51 -7.18 -0.09
N PRO A 3 -0.52 -7.52 -1.40
CA PRO A 3 -0.44 -8.90 -1.85
C PRO A 3 0.74 -9.64 -1.22
N ALA A 4 0.59 -10.91 -0.84
CA ALA A 4 1.67 -11.63 -0.19
C ALA A 4 2.91 -11.74 -1.10
N GLY A 5 4.07 -11.32 -0.61
CA GLY A 5 5.35 -11.41 -1.30
C GLY A 5 6.01 -12.80 -1.23
N PRO A 6 6.10 -13.42 -0.03
CA PRO A 6 6.69 -14.75 0.12
C PRO A 6 6.06 -15.78 -0.82
N LEU A 7 6.91 -16.60 -1.45
CA LEU A 7 6.56 -17.58 -2.51
C LEU A 7 6.14 -16.96 -3.85
N PHE A 8 5.26 -15.96 -3.86
CA PHE A 8 4.70 -15.40 -5.11
C PHE A 8 5.71 -14.61 -5.94
N THR A 9 6.71 -13.98 -5.32
CA THR A 9 7.76 -13.24 -6.05
C THR A 9 8.54 -14.09 -7.05
N LYS A 10 8.66 -15.39 -6.79
CA LYS A 10 9.37 -16.35 -7.66
C LYS A 10 8.44 -17.08 -8.62
N TRP A 11 7.13 -16.93 -8.46
CA TRP A 11 6.16 -17.64 -9.27
C TRP A 11 5.97 -16.94 -10.63
N PRO A 12 5.67 -17.72 -11.68
CA PRO A 12 5.35 -17.16 -12.99
C PRO A 12 4.11 -16.28 -12.90
N LYS A 13 4.03 -15.32 -13.84
CA LYS A 13 2.93 -14.35 -13.95
C LYS A 13 1.54 -15.00 -13.89
N SER A 14 1.36 -16.13 -14.56
CA SER A 14 0.09 -16.87 -14.59
C SER A 14 -0.35 -17.50 -13.26
N LEU A 15 0.48 -17.49 -12.23
CA LEU A 15 0.19 -18.06 -10.91
C LEU A 15 0.17 -17.01 -9.79
N LYS A 16 0.18 -15.72 -10.12
CA LYS A 16 0.14 -14.63 -9.15
C LYS A 16 -0.68 -13.46 -9.71
N LEU A 17 -1.12 -12.59 -8.81
CA LEU A 17 -1.84 -11.38 -9.17
C LEU A 17 -1.03 -10.52 -10.17
N ASP A 18 -1.70 -10.04 -11.19
CA ASP A 18 -1.21 -9.08 -12.18
C ASP A 18 -2.35 -8.24 -12.78
N ALA A 19 -2.00 -7.09 -13.38
CA ALA A 19 -2.90 -6.20 -14.10
C ALA A 19 -3.82 -6.91 -15.12
N SER A 20 -3.38 -7.97 -15.80
CA SER A 20 -4.21 -8.69 -16.79
C SER A 20 -5.29 -9.59 -16.20
N ASP A 21 -5.35 -9.76 -14.87
CA ASP A 21 -6.35 -10.59 -14.20
C ASP A 21 -7.74 -9.95 -14.14
N ALA A 22 -7.86 -8.65 -14.43
CA ALA A 22 -9.13 -7.92 -14.51
C ALA A 22 -9.06 -6.73 -15.48
N GLU A 23 -10.20 -6.11 -15.78
CA GLU A 23 -10.26 -4.87 -16.56
C GLU A 23 -9.48 -3.73 -15.91
N PHE A 24 -9.47 -3.72 -14.57
CA PHE A 24 -8.72 -2.78 -13.76
C PHE A 24 -8.29 -3.45 -12.45
N VAL A 25 -7.07 -3.15 -11.98
CA VAL A 25 -6.45 -3.75 -10.81
C VAL A 25 -5.70 -2.66 -10.07
N ASP A 26 -6.18 -2.30 -8.89
CA ASP A 26 -5.52 -1.37 -7.99
C ASP A 26 -4.92 -2.13 -6.78
N ILE A 27 -3.78 -1.65 -6.29
CA ILE A 27 -3.05 -2.31 -5.21
C ILE A 27 -2.63 -1.29 -4.17
N ILE A 28 -2.81 -1.62 -2.90
CA ILE A 28 -2.32 -0.82 -1.77
C ILE A 28 -1.17 -1.58 -1.13
N HIS A 29 0.05 -1.07 -1.20
CA HIS A 29 1.25 -1.63 -0.57
C HIS A 29 1.49 -0.98 0.78
N THR A 30 1.70 -1.78 1.82
CA THR A 30 1.94 -1.27 3.18
C THR A 30 3.06 -2.01 3.92
N ASP A 31 3.44 -3.19 3.45
CA ASP A 31 4.55 -3.99 3.99
C ASP A 31 5.40 -4.61 2.87
N ALA A 32 5.58 -3.88 1.78
CA ALA A 32 6.30 -4.33 0.60
C ALA A 32 7.74 -4.78 0.94
N GLY A 33 8.10 -5.98 0.51
CA GLY A 33 9.42 -6.57 0.72
C GLY A 33 9.58 -7.36 2.03
N ILE A 34 8.60 -7.32 2.94
CA ILE A 34 8.56 -8.18 4.14
C ILE A 34 7.44 -9.23 3.96
N SER A 35 6.19 -8.87 4.28
CA SER A 35 5.02 -9.72 4.03
C SER A 35 4.39 -9.41 2.68
N GLY A 36 4.46 -8.15 2.24
CA GLY A 36 3.91 -7.63 0.99
C GLY A 36 4.82 -7.84 -0.22
N TYR A 37 4.21 -7.87 -1.40
CA TYR A 37 4.88 -8.02 -2.68
C TYR A 37 5.65 -6.73 -3.03
N PRO A 38 6.94 -6.81 -3.41
CA PRO A 38 7.79 -5.63 -3.48
C PRO A 38 7.64 -4.77 -4.75
N ASN A 39 6.96 -5.28 -5.78
CA ASN A 39 6.91 -4.64 -7.09
C ASN A 39 5.48 -4.22 -7.45
N GLN A 40 5.39 -3.26 -8.38
CA GLN A 40 4.14 -2.92 -9.04
C GLN A 40 3.62 -4.11 -9.83
N ILE A 41 2.37 -4.50 -9.58
CA ILE A 41 1.70 -5.61 -10.27
C ILE A 41 0.26 -5.27 -10.67
N GLY A 42 -0.20 -4.03 -10.45
CA GLY A 42 -1.52 -3.56 -10.86
C GLY A 42 -1.47 -2.62 -12.07
N HIS A 43 -2.63 -2.08 -12.42
CA HIS A 43 -2.74 -0.90 -13.25
C HIS A 43 -2.35 0.36 -12.47
N VAL A 44 -2.73 0.38 -11.18
CA VAL A 44 -2.35 1.43 -10.23
C VAL A 44 -1.86 0.78 -8.93
N ASP A 45 -0.69 1.20 -8.47
CA ASP A 45 -0.10 0.74 -7.22
C ASP A 45 0.10 1.95 -6.29
N PHE A 46 -0.61 1.96 -5.17
CA PHE A 46 -0.52 2.97 -4.11
C PHE A 46 0.48 2.55 -3.04
N TRP A 47 1.29 3.52 -2.59
CA TRP A 47 2.38 3.31 -1.64
C TRP A 47 2.24 4.25 -0.42
N PRO A 48 1.14 4.17 0.35
CA PRO A 48 0.96 5.03 1.52
C PRO A 48 2.15 4.92 2.48
N ASN A 49 2.70 6.07 2.87
CA ASN A 49 3.85 6.15 3.78
C ASN A 49 5.03 5.28 3.30
N ARG A 50 5.42 5.41 2.03
CA ARG A 50 6.46 4.62 1.34
C ARG A 50 6.09 3.18 1.01
N GLY A 51 4.94 2.72 1.47
CA GLY A 51 4.42 1.36 1.23
C GLY A 51 5.23 0.22 1.86
N ILE A 52 6.15 0.54 2.77
CA ILE A 52 6.97 -0.43 3.50
C ILE A 52 6.71 -0.36 5.01
N ALA A 53 7.14 -1.38 5.74
CA ALA A 53 7.18 -1.31 7.19
C ALA A 53 8.35 -0.44 7.73
N PRO A 54 8.17 0.17 8.92
CA PRO A 54 6.93 0.21 9.68
C PRO A 54 5.99 1.32 9.17
N GLN A 55 4.71 0.99 8.99
CA GLN A 55 3.68 2.01 8.78
C GLN A 55 3.47 2.85 10.06
N PRO A 56 2.96 4.09 9.95
CA PRO A 56 2.61 4.91 11.11
C PRO A 56 1.71 4.15 12.11
N GLY A 57 2.11 4.17 13.38
CA GLY A 57 1.42 3.44 14.45
C GLY A 57 1.79 1.94 14.59
N CYS A 58 2.62 1.39 13.70
CA CYS A 58 3.06 -0.01 13.74
C CYS A 58 4.47 -0.21 14.31
N ASN A 59 5.17 0.86 14.72
CA ASN A 59 6.46 0.73 15.36
C ASN A 59 6.34 0.03 16.73
N LEU A 60 7.44 -0.57 17.20
CA LEU A 60 7.48 -1.37 18.42
C LEU A 60 6.98 -0.62 19.66
N LYS A 61 7.28 0.68 19.77
CA LYS A 61 6.87 1.51 20.90
C LYS A 61 5.35 1.69 20.94
N GLU A 62 4.75 1.97 19.79
CA GLU A 62 3.29 2.15 19.65
C GLU A 62 2.54 0.83 19.87
N VAL A 63 3.03 -0.27 19.30
CA VAL A 63 2.41 -1.60 19.51
C VAL A 63 2.47 -1.99 20.98
N LYS A 64 3.65 -1.91 21.63
CA LYS A 64 3.80 -2.25 23.06
C LYS A 64 2.97 -1.35 23.98
N LYS A 65 2.74 -0.10 23.59
CA LYS A 65 1.87 0.82 24.35
C LYS A 65 0.41 0.36 24.32
N ARG A 66 -0.06 -0.20 23.20
CA ARG A 66 -1.43 -0.76 23.08
C ARG A 66 -1.54 -2.11 23.78
N ASN A 67 -0.60 -3.00 23.51
CA ASN A 67 -0.53 -4.33 24.08
C ASN A 67 0.93 -4.81 24.14
N PRO A 68 1.55 -4.88 25.34
CA PRO A 68 2.95 -5.28 25.52
C PRO A 68 3.31 -6.65 24.94
N ASP A 69 2.34 -7.58 24.92
CA ASP A 69 2.52 -8.98 24.53
C ASP A 69 2.09 -9.25 23.07
N ALA A 70 1.66 -8.22 22.32
CA ALA A 70 1.17 -8.37 20.95
C ALA A 70 2.30 -8.51 19.91
N LEU A 71 3.07 -9.59 20.01
CA LEU A 71 4.13 -9.93 19.06
C LEU A 71 3.60 -10.10 17.63
N LEU A 72 2.40 -10.69 17.48
CA LEU A 72 1.74 -10.84 16.18
C LEU A 72 1.35 -9.49 15.59
N GLU A 73 0.85 -8.56 16.40
CA GLU A 73 0.56 -7.21 15.94
C GLU A 73 1.85 -6.52 15.49
N TYR A 74 2.94 -6.63 16.26
CA TYR A 74 4.22 -6.06 15.83
C TYR A 74 4.69 -6.62 14.48
N ALA A 75 4.52 -7.92 14.24
CA ALA A 75 4.93 -8.57 13.01
C ALA A 75 4.06 -8.20 11.80
N PHE A 76 2.74 -8.08 11.98
CA PHE A 76 1.79 -7.95 10.86
C PHE A 76 1.06 -6.61 10.78
N CYS A 77 1.26 -5.69 11.73
CA CYS A 77 0.53 -4.40 11.76
C CYS A 77 0.66 -3.64 10.44
N SER A 78 1.87 -3.53 9.87
CA SER A 78 2.06 -2.86 8.58
C SER A 78 1.32 -3.58 7.46
N HIS A 79 1.34 -4.92 7.42
CA HIS A 79 0.62 -5.70 6.41
C HIS A 79 -0.91 -5.49 6.51
N TRP A 80 -1.42 -5.41 7.73
CA TRP A 80 -2.84 -5.16 8.03
C TRP A 80 -3.30 -3.74 7.70
N ARG A 81 -2.38 -2.76 7.59
CA ARG A 81 -2.76 -1.38 7.24
C ARG A 81 -3.48 -1.28 5.90
N SER A 82 -3.14 -2.13 4.93
CA SER A 82 -3.78 -2.12 3.63
C SER A 82 -5.30 -2.29 3.68
N TYR A 83 -5.81 -3.27 4.42
CA TYR A 83 -7.27 -3.44 4.56
C TYR A 83 -7.90 -2.37 5.45
N GLN A 84 -7.15 -1.82 6.41
CA GLN A 84 -7.66 -0.75 7.27
C GLN A 84 -7.86 0.55 6.47
N PHE A 85 -6.91 0.91 5.62
CA PHE A 85 -7.06 2.03 4.69
C PHE A 85 -8.21 1.79 3.72
N PHE A 86 -8.32 0.59 3.15
CA PHE A 86 -9.45 0.27 2.28
C PHE A 86 -10.79 0.41 3.01
N ALA A 87 -10.92 -0.15 4.22
CA ALA A 87 -12.13 -0.03 5.03
C ALA A 87 -12.48 1.43 5.36
N GLU A 88 -11.48 2.28 5.65
CA GLU A 88 -11.70 3.71 5.88
C GLU A 88 -12.21 4.41 4.62
N SER A 89 -11.68 4.08 3.44
CA SER A 89 -12.13 4.67 2.17
C SER A 89 -13.61 4.37 1.86
N VAL A 90 -14.15 3.24 2.33
CA VAL A 90 -15.57 2.88 2.18
C VAL A 90 -16.46 3.84 2.99
N ILE A 91 -16.03 4.21 4.19
CA ILE A 91 -16.80 5.04 5.13
C ILE A 91 -16.62 6.53 4.84
N ASN A 92 -15.41 6.91 4.42
CA ASN A 92 -15.03 8.28 4.12
C ASN A 92 -14.43 8.35 2.71
N PRO A 93 -15.24 8.71 1.69
CA PRO A 93 -14.75 8.87 0.31
C PRO A 93 -13.64 9.90 0.16
N HIS A 94 -13.46 10.78 1.15
CA HIS A 94 -12.48 11.86 1.12
C HIS A 94 -11.21 11.53 1.93
N ALA A 95 -11.06 10.32 2.47
CA ALA A 95 -9.94 9.95 3.33
C ALA A 95 -8.58 10.02 2.62
N PHE A 96 -8.54 9.66 1.32
CA PHE A 96 -7.28 9.44 0.59
C PHE A 96 -7.28 10.06 -0.82
N LEU A 97 -7.75 11.29 -0.98
CA LEU A 97 -7.92 11.95 -2.31
C LEU A 97 -6.62 12.38 -3.00
N GLY A 98 -5.50 12.36 -2.29
CA GLY A 98 -4.26 13.05 -2.68
C GLY A 98 -3.12 12.15 -3.12
N ALA A 99 -3.37 10.93 -3.63
CA ALA A 99 -2.27 10.12 -4.14
C ALA A 99 -1.71 10.77 -5.40
N ILE A 100 -0.42 11.11 -5.38
CA ILE A 100 0.30 11.76 -6.48
C ILE A 100 1.03 10.69 -7.28
N ASN A 101 0.86 10.72 -8.60
CA ASN A 101 1.65 9.89 -9.50
C ASN A 101 3.12 10.35 -9.49
N CYS A 102 4.04 9.41 -9.25
CA CYS A 102 5.45 9.73 -9.12
C CYS A 102 6.30 8.49 -9.43
N ASP A 103 7.46 8.68 -10.06
CA ASP A 103 8.34 7.59 -10.49
C ASP A 103 8.98 6.85 -9.31
N ASN A 104 9.25 7.56 -8.22
CA ASN A 104 9.84 6.99 -7.01
C ASN A 104 9.53 7.85 -5.78
N TRP A 105 9.76 7.27 -4.60
CA TRP A 105 9.47 7.91 -3.32
C TRP A 105 10.36 9.15 -3.03
N ASP A 106 11.62 9.14 -3.47
CA ASP A 106 12.55 10.24 -3.18
C ASP A 106 12.14 11.53 -3.92
N ASP A 107 11.57 11.40 -5.12
CA ASP A 107 11.04 12.53 -5.88
C ASP A 107 9.70 13.02 -5.31
N TYR A 108 8.88 12.11 -4.77
CA TYR A 108 7.67 12.46 -4.02
C TYR A 108 8.01 13.28 -2.77
N GLU A 109 8.99 12.86 -1.98
CA GLU A 109 9.43 13.58 -0.77
C GLU A 109 10.01 14.96 -1.06
N LYS A 110 10.62 15.15 -2.23
CA LYS A 110 11.15 16.45 -2.69
C LYS A 110 10.10 17.33 -3.38
N GLU A 111 8.85 16.88 -3.44
CA GLU A 111 7.73 17.57 -4.09
C GLU A 111 7.91 17.78 -5.62
N ILE A 112 8.84 17.07 -6.26
CA ILE A 112 9.13 17.21 -7.69
C ILE A 112 7.94 16.78 -8.54
N CYS A 113 7.23 15.74 -8.10
CA CYS A 113 6.09 15.16 -8.83
C CYS A 113 4.84 16.05 -8.80
N ASN A 114 4.71 16.93 -7.80
CA ASN A 114 3.58 17.86 -7.68
C ASN A 114 3.58 18.94 -8.77
N GLU A 115 4.77 19.35 -9.23
CA GLU A 115 4.91 20.39 -10.26
C GLU A 115 4.67 19.85 -11.68
N GLN A 116 4.81 18.53 -11.86
CA GLN A 116 4.85 17.90 -13.18
C GLN A 116 3.51 17.28 -13.59
N ASN A 117 2.68 16.81 -12.65
CA ASN A 117 1.39 16.18 -12.94
C ASN A 117 0.36 16.48 -11.84
N ASN A 118 -0.64 17.31 -12.15
CA ASN A 118 -1.83 17.56 -11.32
C ASN A 118 -2.77 16.33 -11.22
N PHE A 119 -2.32 15.14 -11.61
CA PHE A 119 -3.16 13.95 -11.60
C PHE A 119 -3.10 13.31 -10.21
N THR A 120 -4.17 13.54 -9.44
CA THR A 120 -4.39 12.82 -8.19
C THR A 120 -5.41 11.72 -8.38
N SER A 121 -5.23 10.60 -7.69
CA SER A 121 -6.22 9.52 -7.64
C SER A 121 -6.57 9.21 -6.19
N PRO A 122 -7.85 8.96 -5.88
CA PRO A 122 -8.21 8.46 -4.56
C PRO A 122 -7.65 7.04 -4.38
N MET A 123 -7.08 6.75 -3.21
CA MET A 123 -6.74 5.37 -2.83
C MET A 123 -7.94 4.69 -2.17
N GLY A 124 -8.21 3.43 -2.52
CA GLY A 124 -9.27 2.62 -1.92
C GLY A 124 -10.50 2.48 -2.82
N LEU A 125 -11.70 2.42 -2.25
CA LEU A 125 -12.93 2.02 -2.95
C LEU A 125 -13.23 2.84 -4.23
N TYR A 126 -12.89 4.12 -4.24
CA TYR A 126 -13.26 5.06 -5.30
C TYR A 126 -12.17 5.27 -6.36
N VAL A 127 -11.17 4.40 -6.41
CA VAL A 127 -10.19 4.42 -7.50
C VAL A 127 -10.86 3.98 -8.81
N ASP A 128 -10.75 4.82 -9.82
CA ASP A 128 -11.36 4.58 -11.14
C ASP A 128 -10.27 4.22 -12.19
N PRO A 129 -10.61 3.40 -13.20
CA PRO A 129 -9.73 3.04 -14.32
C PRO A 129 -9.31 4.20 -15.24
#